data_AF-A0A6P7HCR0-F1
#
_entry.id   AF-A0A6P7HCR0-F1
#
_cell.length_a   1.000
_cell.length_b   1.000
_cell.length_c   1.000
_cell.angle_alpha   90.00
_cell.angle_beta   90.00
_cell.angle_gamma   90.00
#
_symmetry.space_group_name_H-M   'P 1'
#
loop_
_entity.id
_entity.type
_entity.pdbx_description
1 polymer ?
#
loop_
_entity_poly.entity_id
_entity_poly.type
_entity_poly.pdbx_seq_one_letter_code
_entity_poly.pdbx_strand_id
1 'polypeptide(L)'
;MENFIEEALFADDEIIPAVINQVIDLAQPPENIIPEERQQVTRNEQYYEYTIPRYTNDAFREHFRMSRVTFERLFNCIRAVHHIEDRLVPLEKKLLFTVWVISKPESFLAAGDRFGLAKSSAHKIFYQIVDELGQITNQYIRWPNMQKIQQTANVFELRSRGIPGVVGAIDGCHIPIKQPVRNANDFYNRKGFHSIILQGVCDENGLFIDVNIGRPGRMHD
;
A
#
# COMPACT_ATOMS: atom_id res chain seq x y z
N MET A 1 -11.31 22.71 32.01
CA MET A 1 -10.52 21.47 31.93
C MET A 1 -9.08 21.67 32.40
N GLU A 2 -8.49 22.86 32.22
CA GLU A 2 -7.14 23.17 32.73
C GLU A 2 -7.08 23.35 34.26
N ASN A 3 -8.10 23.94 34.90
CA ASN A 3 -8.11 24.09 36.37
C ASN A 3 -8.31 22.80 37.18
N PHE A 4 -8.71 21.69 36.56
CA PHE A 4 -8.95 20.42 37.27
C PHE A 4 -7.68 19.55 37.37
N ILE A 5 -6.70 19.78 36.50
CA ILE A 5 -5.46 18.99 36.46
C ILE A 5 -4.43 19.55 37.45
N GLU A 6 -4.42 20.86 37.69
CA GLU A 6 -3.51 21.47 38.68
C GLU A 6 -3.84 21.11 40.13
N GLU A 7 -5.12 20.95 40.49
CA GLU A 7 -5.50 20.52 41.85
C GLU A 7 -5.13 19.06 42.14
N ALA A 8 -5.06 18.19 41.13
CA ALA A 8 -4.73 16.78 41.29
C ALA A 8 -3.23 16.50 41.49
N LEU A 9 -2.35 17.47 41.16
CA LEU A 9 -0.89 17.32 41.26
C LEU A 9 -0.33 17.62 42.67
N PHE A 10 -1.15 18.17 43.57
CA PHE A 10 -0.73 18.56 44.93
C PHE A 10 -1.69 18.12 46.04
N ALA A 11 -2.61 17.19 45.76
CA ALA A 11 -3.58 16.70 46.73
C ALA A 11 -3.04 15.49 47.52
N ASP A 12 -3.25 15.49 48.84
CA ASP A 12 -2.90 14.39 49.76
C ASP A 12 -3.45 13.03 49.29
N ASP A 13 -2.74 11.94 49.64
CA ASP A 13 -2.97 10.55 49.21
C ASP A 13 -4.41 10.03 49.43
N GLU A 14 -5.25 10.72 50.20
CA GLU A 14 -6.67 10.39 50.42
C GLU A 14 -7.62 10.89 49.32
N ILE A 15 -7.22 11.83 48.46
CA ILE A 15 -8.09 12.46 47.44
C ILE A 15 -8.04 11.71 46.09
N ILE A 16 -6.94 11.02 45.80
CA ILE A 16 -6.72 10.29 44.54
C ILE A 16 -7.81 9.23 44.24
N PRO A 17 -8.26 8.40 45.21
CA PRO A 17 -9.29 7.39 44.95
C PRO A 17 -10.65 8.00 44.55
N ALA A 18 -11.00 9.16 45.11
CA ALA A 18 -12.27 9.82 44.84
C ALA A 18 -12.32 10.40 43.41
N VAL A 19 -11.21 11.01 42.97
CA VAL A 19 -11.07 11.54 41.60
C VAL A 19 -11.04 10.40 40.58
N ILE A 20 -10.32 9.30 40.87
CA ILE A 20 -10.29 8.11 40.01
C ILE A 20 -11.70 7.52 39.86
N ASN A 21 -12.46 7.36 40.95
CA ASN A 21 -13.81 6.82 40.90
C ASN A 21 -14.77 7.73 40.12
N GLN A 22 -14.66 9.05 40.23
CA GLN A 22 -15.44 9.98 39.41
C GLN A 22 -15.10 9.90 37.92
N VAL A 23 -13.81 9.74 37.57
CA VAL A 23 -13.40 9.57 36.17
C VAL A 23 -13.88 8.21 35.63
N ILE A 24 -13.90 7.16 36.45
CA ILE A 24 -14.42 5.84 36.08
C ILE A 24 -15.94 5.89 35.87
N ASP A 25 -16.69 6.60 36.71
CA ASP A 25 -18.14 6.79 36.56
C ASP A 25 -18.48 7.61 35.31
N LEU A 26 -17.71 8.66 35.01
CA LEU A 26 -17.87 9.45 33.79
C LEU A 26 -17.46 8.68 32.51
N ALA A 27 -16.61 7.66 32.65
CA ALA A 27 -16.18 6.79 31.56
C ALA A 27 -17.08 5.54 31.38
N GLN A 28 -18.06 5.30 32.27
CA GLN A 28 -19.01 4.22 32.07
C GLN A 28 -19.87 4.53 30.83
N PRO A 29 -19.95 3.62 29.86
CA PRO A 29 -20.87 3.78 28.74
C PRO A 29 -22.30 3.87 29.30
N PRO A 30 -23.15 4.79 28.79
CA PRO A 30 -24.53 4.92 29.28
C PRO A 30 -25.25 3.57 29.19
N GLU A 31 -26.02 3.22 30.22
CA GLU A 31 -26.72 1.92 30.34
C GLU A 31 -27.68 1.60 29.17
N ASN A 32 -27.96 2.57 28.30
CA ASN A 32 -28.82 2.45 27.11
C ASN A 32 -28.07 2.79 25.80
N ILE A 33 -26.88 2.23 25.57
CA ILE A 33 -26.35 2.15 24.19
C ILE A 33 -27.19 1.10 23.46
N ILE A 34 -28.22 1.55 22.75
CA ILE A 34 -28.86 0.73 21.71
C ILE A 34 -27.74 0.41 20.72
N PRO A 35 -27.35 -0.86 20.52
CA PRO A 35 -26.37 -1.19 19.49
C PRO A 35 -26.96 -0.70 18.17
N GLU A 36 -26.35 0.30 17.54
CA GLU A 36 -26.71 0.63 16.18
C GLU A 36 -26.54 -0.65 15.36
N GLU A 37 -27.65 -1.23 14.93
CA GLU A 37 -27.61 -2.36 14.01
C GLU A 37 -26.80 -1.91 12.81
N ARG A 38 -25.66 -2.58 12.58
CA ARG A 38 -24.84 -2.30 11.42
C ARG A 38 -25.73 -2.47 10.20
N GLN A 39 -26.02 -1.35 9.56
CA GLN A 39 -26.84 -1.34 8.35
C GLN A 39 -26.25 -2.35 7.37
N GLN A 40 -27.02 -3.38 7.03
CA GLN A 40 -26.59 -4.38 6.05
C GLN A 40 -26.52 -3.69 4.70
N VAL A 41 -25.29 -3.31 4.31
CA VAL A 41 -25.03 -2.80 2.97
C VAL A 41 -25.16 -3.95 2.00
N THR A 42 -26.02 -3.83 0.99
CA THR A 42 -26.08 -4.77 -0.14
C THR A 42 -24.70 -4.85 -0.77
N ARG A 43 -24.11 -6.04 -0.79
CA ARG A 43 -22.78 -6.27 -1.36
C ARG A 43 -22.92 -6.87 -2.74
N ASN A 44 -21.92 -6.65 -3.60
CA ASN A 44 -21.77 -7.43 -4.83
C ASN A 44 -21.32 -8.86 -4.48
N GLU A 45 -22.29 -9.66 -4.05
CA GLU A 45 -22.08 -11.07 -3.79
C GLU A 45 -21.67 -11.76 -5.09
N GLN A 46 -20.80 -12.77 -4.99
CA GLN A 46 -20.39 -13.65 -6.08
C GLN A 46 -19.35 -13.10 -7.08
N TYR A 47 -18.97 -11.82 -7.05
CA TYR A 47 -17.98 -11.33 -8.00
C TYR A 47 -16.58 -11.91 -7.76
N TYR A 48 -16.09 -11.89 -6.53
CA TYR A 48 -14.83 -12.57 -6.19
C TYR A 48 -14.95 -14.09 -6.35
N GLU A 49 -16.02 -14.68 -5.82
CA GLU A 49 -16.16 -16.12 -5.67
C GLU A 49 -16.46 -16.82 -7.01
N TYR A 50 -17.13 -16.14 -7.95
CA TYR A 50 -17.58 -16.74 -9.21
C TYR A 50 -17.00 -16.05 -10.45
N THR A 51 -16.95 -14.72 -10.48
CA THR A 51 -16.55 -13.98 -11.70
C THR A 51 -15.03 -14.02 -11.92
N ILE A 52 -14.22 -13.67 -10.90
CA ILE A 52 -12.75 -13.64 -11.03
C ILE A 52 -12.15 -15.01 -11.45
N PRO A 53 -12.56 -16.15 -10.86
CA PRO A 53 -12.09 -17.47 -11.29
C PRO A 53 -12.41 -17.78 -12.75
N ARG A 54 -13.51 -17.24 -13.29
CA ARG A 54 -13.99 -17.49 -14.66
C ARG A 54 -13.38 -16.55 -15.71
N TYR A 55 -12.60 -15.54 -15.31
CA TYR A 55 -11.91 -14.70 -16.29
C TYR A 55 -11.03 -15.54 -17.21
N THR A 56 -11.08 -15.23 -18.51
CA THR A 56 -10.06 -15.69 -19.44
C THR A 56 -8.69 -15.15 -19.03
N ASN A 57 -7.61 -15.73 -19.54
CA ASN A 57 -6.26 -15.23 -19.24
C ASN A 57 -6.08 -13.76 -19.65
N ASP A 58 -6.68 -13.35 -20.77
CA ASP A 58 -6.61 -11.97 -21.25
C ASP A 58 -7.41 -11.02 -20.35
N ALA A 59 -8.64 -11.39 -19.97
CA ALA A 59 -9.44 -10.60 -19.04
C ALA A 59 -8.75 -10.47 -17.67
N PHE A 60 -8.18 -11.56 -17.16
CA PHE A 60 -7.40 -11.53 -15.93
C PHE A 60 -6.21 -10.57 -16.05
N ARG A 61 -5.46 -10.65 -17.16
CA ARG A 61 -4.31 -9.77 -17.41
C ARG A 61 -4.72 -8.31 -17.54
N GLU A 62 -5.87 -8.02 -18.14
CA GLU A 62 -6.38 -6.65 -18.24
C GLU A 62 -6.77 -6.06 -16.88
N HIS A 63 -7.37 -6.88 -16.01
CA HIS A 63 -7.80 -6.46 -14.68
C HIS A 63 -6.65 -6.34 -13.68
N PHE A 64 -5.78 -7.35 -13.61
CA PHE A 64 -4.73 -7.49 -12.60
C PHE A 64 -3.34 -7.10 -13.11
N ARG A 65 -3.22 -6.67 -14.37
CA ARG A 65 -1.97 -6.26 -15.05
C ARG A 65 -0.86 -7.31 -15.05
N MET A 66 -1.21 -8.57 -14.77
CA MET A 66 -0.29 -9.70 -14.75
C MET A 66 -0.99 -10.99 -15.18
N SER A 67 -0.21 -11.99 -15.58
CA SER A 67 -0.77 -13.31 -15.88
C SER A 67 -1.22 -14.04 -14.60
N ARG A 68 -2.12 -15.01 -14.72
CA ARG A 68 -2.49 -15.90 -13.60
C ARG A 68 -1.27 -16.61 -13.02
N VAL A 69 -0.35 -17.07 -13.87
CA VAL A 69 0.89 -17.73 -13.44
C VAL A 69 1.76 -16.79 -12.62
N THR A 70 1.86 -15.51 -13.02
CA THR A 70 2.59 -14.49 -12.25
C THR A 70 1.91 -14.23 -10.91
N PHE A 71 0.58 -14.15 -10.89
CA PHE A 71 -0.19 -14.00 -9.66
C PHE A 71 0.04 -15.18 -8.70
N GLU A 72 -0.02 -16.42 -9.18
CA GLU A 72 0.25 -17.61 -8.35
C GLU A 72 1.66 -17.58 -7.74
N ARG A 73 2.67 -17.16 -8.52
CA ARG A 73 4.03 -16.97 -7.99
C ARG A 73 4.04 -15.92 -6.87
N LEU A 74 3.41 -14.77 -7.10
CA LEU A 74 3.30 -13.70 -6.11
C LEU A 74 2.58 -14.18 -4.84
N PHE A 75 1.47 -14.90 -5.00
CA PHE A 75 0.70 -15.47 -3.90
C PHE A 75 1.55 -16.40 -3.04
N ASN A 76 2.33 -17.30 -3.66
CA ASN A 76 3.23 -18.19 -2.92
C ASN A 76 4.34 -17.42 -2.17
N CYS A 77 4.87 -16.34 -2.74
CA CYS A 77 5.84 -15.49 -2.06
C CYS A 77 5.24 -14.76 -0.86
N ILE A 78 4.04 -14.20 -1.01
CA ILE A 78 3.35 -13.51 0.08
C ILE A 78 2.95 -14.49 1.17
N ARG A 79 2.43 -15.68 0.81
CA ARG A 79 2.10 -16.74 1.77
C ARG A 79 3.30 -17.14 2.64
N ALA A 80 4.53 -17.01 2.16
CA ALA A 80 5.72 -17.34 2.94
C ALA A 80 6.05 -16.30 4.04
N VAL A 81 5.65 -15.04 3.86
CA VAL A 81 5.86 -13.94 4.82
C VAL A 81 4.59 -13.57 5.60
N HIS A 82 3.44 -14.10 5.18
CA HIS A 82 2.17 -13.85 5.82
C HIS A 82 2.01 -14.69 7.08
N HIS A 83 2.00 -14.05 8.24
CA HIS A 83 1.93 -14.71 9.56
C HIS A 83 0.60 -14.48 10.29
N ILE A 84 -0.36 -13.81 9.65
CA ILE A 84 -1.65 -13.46 10.25
C ILE A 84 -2.67 -14.55 9.93
N GLU A 85 -3.55 -14.84 10.90
CA GLU A 85 -4.63 -15.80 10.71
C GLU A 85 -5.82 -15.16 9.97
N ASP A 86 -6.13 -15.70 8.80
CA ASP A 86 -7.18 -15.19 7.90
C ASP A 86 -8.56 -15.79 8.18
N ARG A 87 -9.17 -15.41 9.31
CA ARG A 87 -10.46 -15.97 9.74
C ARG A 87 -11.65 -15.58 8.87
N LEU A 88 -11.72 -14.31 8.45
CA LEU A 88 -12.90 -13.75 7.77
C LEU A 88 -12.70 -13.59 6.26
N VAL A 89 -11.49 -13.29 5.83
CA VAL A 89 -11.17 -13.00 4.42
C VAL A 89 -9.90 -13.78 4.07
N PRO A 90 -9.97 -14.76 3.15
CA PRO A 90 -8.81 -15.54 2.73
C PRO A 90 -7.71 -14.68 2.12
N LEU A 91 -6.44 -15.09 2.29
CA LEU A 91 -5.26 -14.40 1.75
C LEU A 91 -5.36 -14.13 0.24
N GLU A 92 -5.86 -15.11 -0.53
CA GLU A 92 -5.99 -14.98 -1.97
C GLU A 92 -6.92 -13.81 -2.34
N LYS A 93 -8.06 -13.69 -1.64
CA LYS A 93 -8.99 -12.58 -1.78
C LYS A 93 -8.36 -11.24 -1.43
N LYS A 94 -7.59 -11.21 -0.34
CA LYS A 94 -6.84 -10.01 0.09
C LYS A 94 -5.85 -9.57 -0.97
N LEU A 95 -5.07 -10.50 -1.51
CA LEU A 95 -4.05 -10.21 -2.51
C LEU A 95 -4.66 -9.77 -3.84
N LEU A 96 -5.69 -10.47 -4.34
CA LEU A 96 -6.41 -10.06 -5.56
C LEU A 96 -7.03 -8.67 -5.41
N PHE A 97 -7.64 -8.39 -4.25
CA PHE A 97 -8.18 -7.08 -3.95
C PHE A 97 -7.08 -5.98 -3.99
N THR A 98 -5.94 -6.21 -3.34
CA THR A 98 -4.84 -5.25 -3.33
C THR A 98 -4.26 -5.03 -4.73
N VAL A 99 -4.03 -6.09 -5.50
CA VAL A 99 -3.55 -5.99 -6.89
C VAL A 99 -4.56 -5.25 -7.76
N TRP A 100 -5.86 -5.48 -7.58
CA TRP A 100 -6.91 -4.74 -8.29
C TRP A 100 -6.82 -3.23 -8.04
N VAL A 101 -6.69 -2.82 -6.77
CA VAL A 101 -6.58 -1.41 -6.37
C VAL A 101 -5.32 -0.75 -6.92
N ILE A 102 -4.19 -1.46 -7.00
CA ILE A 102 -2.94 -0.92 -7.58
C ILE A 102 -3.03 -0.86 -9.11
N SER A 103 -3.78 -1.78 -9.72
CA SER A 103 -3.89 -1.92 -11.19
C SER A 103 -4.89 -0.96 -11.84
N LYS A 104 -5.91 -0.51 -11.08
CA LYS A 104 -7.02 0.30 -11.55
C LYS A 104 -7.19 1.52 -10.62
N PRO A 105 -7.39 2.73 -11.14
CA PRO A 105 -7.58 3.94 -10.33
C PRO A 105 -8.99 3.98 -9.71
N GLU A 106 -9.35 2.97 -8.91
CA GLU A 106 -10.64 2.86 -8.23
C GLU A 106 -10.52 3.20 -6.74
N SER A 107 -11.60 3.73 -6.15
CA SER A 107 -11.65 3.97 -4.71
C SER A 107 -11.84 2.67 -3.93
N PHE A 108 -11.44 2.65 -2.65
CA PHE A 108 -11.72 1.53 -1.75
C PHE A 108 -13.22 1.22 -1.60
N LEU A 109 -14.09 2.19 -1.83
CA LEU A 109 -15.54 1.97 -1.81
C LEU A 109 -15.97 1.11 -3.02
N ALA A 110 -15.55 1.50 -4.22
CA ALA A 110 -15.91 0.81 -5.45
C ALA A 110 -15.25 -0.57 -5.56
N ALA A 111 -13.95 -0.67 -5.25
CA ALA A 111 -13.26 -1.96 -5.23
C ALA A 111 -13.77 -2.83 -4.07
N GLY A 112 -14.04 -2.23 -2.91
CA GLY A 112 -14.60 -2.95 -1.75
C GLY A 112 -15.95 -3.57 -2.07
N ASP A 113 -16.85 -2.84 -2.73
CA ASP A 113 -18.13 -3.35 -3.19
C ASP A 113 -17.98 -4.62 -4.05
N ARG A 114 -17.13 -4.58 -5.08
CA ARG A 114 -16.85 -5.74 -5.96
C ARG A 114 -16.27 -6.94 -5.22
N PHE A 115 -15.44 -6.73 -4.21
CA PHE A 115 -14.88 -7.83 -3.43
C PHE A 115 -15.73 -8.19 -2.22
N GLY A 116 -16.90 -7.56 -2.01
CA GLY A 116 -17.73 -7.79 -0.83
C GLY A 116 -17.06 -7.38 0.49
N LEU A 117 -16.18 -6.38 0.45
CA LEU A 117 -15.42 -5.86 1.58
C LEU A 117 -15.95 -4.50 2.02
N ALA A 118 -16.22 -4.35 3.32
CA ALA A 118 -16.50 -3.03 3.91
C ALA A 118 -15.29 -2.09 3.73
N LYS A 119 -15.53 -0.79 3.49
CA LYS A 119 -14.48 0.21 3.22
C LYS A 119 -13.34 0.19 4.25
N SER A 120 -13.67 0.05 5.53
CA SER A 120 -12.67 -0.01 6.62
C SER A 120 -11.82 -1.29 6.55
N SER A 121 -12.44 -2.44 6.27
CA SER A 121 -11.73 -3.71 6.07
C SER A 121 -10.86 -3.68 4.81
N ALA A 122 -11.40 -3.16 3.70
CA ALA A 122 -10.68 -2.95 2.44
C ALA A 122 -9.39 -2.12 2.66
N HIS A 123 -9.50 -0.99 3.36
CA HIS A 123 -8.34 -0.17 3.69
C HIS A 123 -7.29 -0.93 4.53
N LYS A 124 -7.72 -1.63 5.60
CA LYS A 124 -6.81 -2.42 6.45
C LYS A 124 -6.09 -3.51 5.66
N ILE A 125 -6.83 -4.25 4.84
CA ILE A 125 -6.29 -5.31 3.99
C ILE A 125 -5.28 -4.76 3.00
N PHE A 126 -5.58 -3.64 2.34
CA PHE A 126 -4.68 -3.01 1.39
C PHE A 126 -3.33 -2.69 2.02
N TYR A 127 -3.33 -1.98 3.16
CA TYR A 127 -2.10 -1.61 3.87
C TYR A 127 -1.32 -2.82 4.34
N GLN A 128 -2.00 -3.84 4.88
CA GLN A 128 -1.37 -5.09 5.29
C GLN A 128 -0.61 -5.75 4.13
N ILE A 129 -1.28 -5.98 3.01
CA ILE A 129 -0.67 -6.67 1.86
C ILE A 129 0.44 -5.81 1.22
N VAL A 130 0.29 -4.48 1.18
CA VAL A 130 1.35 -3.58 0.68
C VAL A 130 2.59 -3.64 1.57
N ASP A 131 2.44 -3.73 2.89
CA ASP A 131 3.56 -3.91 3.81
C ASP A 131 4.27 -5.25 3.57
N GLU A 132 3.51 -6.34 3.47
CA GLU A 132 4.04 -7.68 3.16
C GLU A 132 4.77 -7.72 1.80
N LEU A 133 4.26 -7.01 0.78
CA LEU A 133 4.96 -6.81 -0.50
C LEU A 133 6.27 -6.02 -0.32
N GLY A 134 6.27 -5.01 0.55
CA GLY A 134 7.44 -4.24 0.93
C GLY A 134 8.57 -5.13 1.48
N GLN A 135 8.23 -6.08 2.35
CA GLN A 135 9.19 -7.00 2.98
C GLN A 135 9.93 -7.89 1.96
N ILE A 136 9.29 -8.26 0.85
CA ILE A 136 9.91 -9.09 -0.20
C ILE A 136 10.56 -8.27 -1.32
N THR A 137 10.34 -6.96 -1.39
CA THR A 137 10.80 -6.10 -2.50
C THR A 137 12.32 -6.19 -2.71
N ASN A 138 13.08 -6.16 -1.62
CA ASN A 138 14.55 -6.25 -1.64
C ASN A 138 15.06 -7.62 -2.10
N GLN A 139 14.20 -8.61 -2.36
CA GLN A 139 14.58 -9.89 -2.97
C GLN A 139 14.56 -9.83 -4.50
N TYR A 140 13.79 -8.90 -5.07
CA TYR A 140 13.55 -8.79 -6.50
C TYR A 140 14.23 -7.57 -7.12
N ILE A 141 14.24 -6.43 -6.43
CA ILE A 141 14.91 -5.21 -6.87
C ILE A 141 16.25 -5.16 -6.14
N ARG A 142 17.33 -5.47 -6.86
CA ARG A 142 18.69 -5.51 -6.33
C ARG A 142 19.67 -5.01 -7.37
N TRP A 143 20.68 -4.29 -6.88
CA TRP A 143 21.82 -3.93 -7.71
C TRP A 143 22.52 -5.20 -8.23
N PRO A 144 22.85 -5.28 -9.54
CA PRO A 144 23.47 -6.45 -10.12
C PRO A 144 24.88 -6.68 -9.57
N ASN A 145 25.30 -7.95 -9.54
CA ASN A 145 26.69 -8.30 -9.28
C ASN A 145 27.58 -8.01 -10.50
N MET A 146 28.91 -8.11 -10.34
CA MET A 146 29.87 -7.80 -11.40
C MET A 146 29.66 -8.60 -12.69
N GLN A 147 29.27 -9.88 -12.59
CA GLN A 147 29.01 -10.71 -13.76
C GLN A 147 27.80 -10.20 -14.55
N LYS A 148 26.71 -9.89 -13.85
CA LYS A 148 25.48 -9.36 -14.47
C LYS A 148 25.72 -7.95 -15.03
N ILE A 149 26.46 -7.10 -14.32
CA ILE A 149 26.90 -5.78 -14.80
C ILE A 149 27.60 -5.88 -16.16
N GLN A 150 28.56 -6.80 -16.30
CA GLN A 150 29.29 -6.97 -17.56
C GLN A 150 28.37 -7.45 -18.68
N GLN A 151 27.43 -8.35 -18.39
CA GLN A 151 26.43 -8.81 -19.36
C GLN A 151 25.54 -7.66 -19.83
N THR A 152 24.99 -6.90 -18.89
CA THR A 152 24.14 -5.73 -19.17
C THR A 152 24.89 -4.68 -20.01
N ALA A 153 26.15 -4.38 -19.66
CA ALA A 153 27.00 -3.46 -20.41
C ALA A 153 27.20 -3.88 -21.86
N ASN A 154 27.52 -5.16 -22.11
CA ASN A 154 27.69 -5.67 -23.47
C ASN A 154 26.40 -5.57 -24.30
N VAL A 155 25.24 -5.87 -23.70
CA VAL A 155 23.94 -5.79 -24.40
C VAL A 155 23.58 -4.35 -24.72
N PHE A 156 23.78 -3.41 -23.78
CA PHE A 156 23.52 -2.00 -24.04
C PHE A 156 24.49 -1.42 -25.07
N GLU A 157 25.76 -1.78 -25.04
CA GLU A 157 26.74 -1.33 -26.04
C GLU A 157 26.32 -1.74 -27.46
N LEU A 158 25.88 -3.00 -27.62
CA LEU A 158 25.36 -3.49 -28.89
C LEU A 158 24.09 -2.74 -29.35
N ARG A 159 23.14 -2.50 -28.43
CA ARG A 159 21.85 -1.83 -28.75
C ARG A 159 22.00 -0.34 -29.00
N SER A 160 22.91 0.32 -28.29
CA SER A 160 23.20 1.75 -28.41
C SER A 160 24.15 2.09 -29.56
N ARG A 161 24.71 1.07 -30.22
CA ARG A 161 25.71 1.20 -31.29
C ARG A 161 27.03 1.83 -30.80
N GLY A 162 27.48 1.43 -29.62
CA GLY A 162 28.83 1.72 -29.14
C GLY A 162 28.94 2.64 -27.92
N ILE A 163 27.92 2.69 -27.04
CA ILE A 163 28.08 3.31 -25.71
C ILE A 163 28.53 2.21 -24.72
N PRO A 164 29.82 2.13 -24.37
CA PRO A 164 30.33 1.10 -23.47
C PRO A 164 29.97 1.39 -22.01
N GLY A 165 29.95 0.33 -21.19
CA GLY A 165 29.87 0.46 -19.73
C GLY A 165 28.49 0.84 -19.15
N VAL A 166 27.42 0.81 -19.96
CA VAL A 166 26.06 1.11 -19.50
C VAL A 166 25.50 -0.05 -18.68
N VAL A 167 25.30 0.14 -17.38
CA VAL A 167 24.86 -0.92 -16.46
C VAL A 167 23.35 -0.90 -16.18
N GLY A 168 22.64 0.08 -16.74
CA GLY A 168 21.20 0.23 -16.60
C GLY A 168 20.71 1.52 -17.25
N ALA A 169 19.41 1.58 -17.51
CA ALA A 169 18.72 2.77 -17.99
C ALA A 169 17.91 3.39 -16.84
N ILE A 170 18.09 4.68 -16.59
CA ILE A 170 17.43 5.42 -15.51
C ILE A 170 16.35 6.34 -16.06
N ASP A 171 15.20 6.38 -15.40
CA ASP A 171 14.14 7.34 -15.68
C ASP A 171 13.37 7.70 -14.40
N GLY A 172 12.69 8.85 -14.42
CA GLY A 172 11.91 9.38 -13.31
C GLY A 172 10.48 9.73 -13.69
N CYS A 173 9.54 9.50 -12.79
CA CYS A 173 8.14 9.89 -12.96
C CYS A 173 7.57 10.58 -11.71
N HIS A 174 6.57 11.45 -11.93
CA HIS A 174 5.85 12.12 -10.86
C HIS A 174 4.64 11.28 -10.45
N ILE A 175 4.58 10.87 -9.19
CA ILE A 175 3.41 10.25 -8.56
C ILE A 175 2.58 11.39 -7.94
N PRO A 176 1.34 11.64 -8.41
CA PRO A 176 0.48 12.64 -7.82
C PRO A 176 0.17 12.33 -6.36
N ILE A 177 0.23 13.36 -5.52
CA ILE A 177 -0.17 13.28 -4.11
C ILE A 177 -1.18 14.36 -3.79
N LYS A 178 -1.92 14.18 -2.69
CA LYS A 178 -2.63 15.31 -2.08
C LYS A 178 -1.62 16.36 -1.63
N GLN A 179 -2.02 17.62 -1.65
CA GLN A 179 -1.21 18.70 -1.12
C GLN A 179 -0.78 18.37 0.32
N PRO A 180 0.54 18.33 0.60
CA PRO A 180 1.00 18.06 1.95
C PRO A 180 0.75 19.27 2.84
N VAL A 181 0.48 19.03 4.13
CA VAL A 181 0.19 20.07 5.12
C VAL A 181 1.43 20.94 5.37
N ARG A 182 2.63 20.33 5.31
CA ARG A 182 3.91 21.01 5.47
C ARG A 182 4.63 21.07 4.12
N ASN A 183 5.30 22.18 3.85
CA ASN A 183 6.15 22.37 2.68
C ASN A 183 5.44 22.11 1.32
N ALA A 184 4.16 22.47 1.19
CA ALA A 184 3.36 22.25 -0.03
C ALA A 184 4.09 22.67 -1.32
N ASN A 185 4.76 23.82 -1.29
CA ASN A 185 5.52 24.37 -2.43
C ASN A 185 6.66 23.47 -2.91
N ASP A 186 7.24 22.62 -2.06
CA ASP A 186 8.34 21.70 -2.43
C ASP A 186 7.82 20.52 -3.24
N PHE A 187 6.54 20.18 -3.08
CA PHE A 187 5.91 19.08 -3.81
C PHE A 187 5.20 19.56 -5.07
N TYR A 188 5.00 20.87 -5.24
CA TYR A 188 4.36 21.46 -6.40
C TYR A 188 5.33 21.48 -7.61
N ASN A 189 5.05 20.63 -8.60
CA ASN A 189 5.93 20.41 -9.74
C ASN A 189 5.67 21.39 -10.90
N ARG A 190 6.54 21.37 -11.92
CA ARG A 190 6.41 22.18 -13.14
C ARG A 190 5.16 21.87 -14.00
N LYS A 191 4.48 20.75 -13.73
CA LYS A 191 3.25 20.32 -14.41
C LYS A 191 1.98 20.82 -13.69
N GLY A 192 2.12 21.61 -12.62
CA GLY A 192 1.00 22.25 -11.93
C GLY A 192 0.26 21.37 -10.93
N PHE A 193 0.89 20.32 -10.40
CA PHE A 193 0.30 19.49 -9.35
C PHE A 193 1.31 19.06 -8.27
N HIS A 194 0.81 18.68 -7.10
CA HIS A 194 1.62 18.15 -6.01
C HIS A 194 2.02 16.70 -6.30
N SER A 195 3.30 16.37 -6.18
CA SER A 195 3.81 15.03 -6.48
C SER A 195 5.03 14.67 -5.66
N ILE A 196 5.30 13.37 -5.58
CA ILE A 196 6.61 12.82 -5.25
C ILE A 196 7.25 12.24 -6.50
N ILE A 197 8.58 12.17 -6.51
CA ILE A 197 9.35 11.55 -7.59
C ILE A 197 9.54 10.06 -7.26
N LEU A 198 9.31 9.21 -8.26
CA LEU A 198 9.83 7.85 -8.35
C LEU A 198 10.91 7.86 -9.43
N GLN A 199 12.09 7.36 -9.09
CA GLN A 199 13.18 7.11 -10.02
C GLN A 199 13.47 5.61 -10.02
N GLY A 200 13.62 5.03 -11.21
CA GLY A 200 13.93 3.62 -11.36
C GLY A 200 15.08 3.42 -12.32
N VAL A 201 15.92 2.42 -12.03
CA VAL A 201 16.96 1.93 -12.92
C VAL A 201 16.55 0.54 -13.39
N CYS A 202 16.56 0.31 -14.71
CA CYS A 202 16.24 -0.96 -15.32
C CYS A 202 17.44 -1.59 -16.03
N ASP A 203 17.53 -2.92 -15.97
CA ASP A 203 18.51 -3.71 -16.73
C ASP A 203 18.14 -3.82 -18.22
N GLU A 204 18.91 -4.59 -18.98
CA GLU A 204 18.69 -4.82 -20.41
C GLU A 204 17.39 -5.56 -20.75
N ASN A 205 16.74 -6.18 -19.76
CA ASN A 205 15.47 -6.88 -19.90
C ASN A 205 14.28 -6.00 -19.47
N GLY A 206 14.55 -4.76 -19.05
CA GLY A 206 13.53 -3.85 -18.52
C GLY A 206 13.10 -4.19 -17.09
N LEU A 207 13.92 -4.95 -16.34
CA LEU A 207 13.65 -5.27 -14.93
C LEU A 207 14.28 -4.22 -14.03
N PHE A 208 13.53 -3.74 -13.03
CA PHE A 208 14.05 -2.81 -12.03
C PHE A 208 15.18 -3.45 -11.21
N ILE A 209 16.34 -2.79 -11.19
CA ILE A 209 17.51 -3.14 -10.38
C ILE A 209 17.74 -2.16 -9.24
N ASP A 210 17.20 -0.96 -9.34
CA ASP A 210 17.18 0.03 -8.26
C ASP A 210 15.94 0.91 -8.39
N VAL A 211 15.39 1.32 -7.24
CA VAL A 211 14.22 2.21 -7.17
C VAL A 211 14.36 3.16 -5.99
N ASN A 212 14.18 4.45 -6.24
CA ASN A 212 14.20 5.52 -5.24
C ASN A 212 12.88 6.31 -5.30
N ILE A 213 12.17 6.41 -4.19
CA ILE A 213 10.81 6.98 -4.11
C ILE A 213 10.75 8.01 -2.98
N GLY A 214 9.98 9.09 -3.20
CA GLY A 214 9.53 9.98 -2.12
C GLY A 214 10.19 11.35 -2.10
N ARG A 215 11.05 11.66 -3.08
CA ARG A 215 11.61 13.00 -3.22
C ARG A 215 10.53 14.02 -3.60
N PRO A 216 10.60 15.27 -3.10
CA PRO A 216 9.62 16.30 -3.46
C PRO A 216 9.56 16.55 -4.97
N GLY A 217 8.35 16.70 -5.51
CA GLY A 217 8.10 16.87 -6.95
C GLY A 217 8.69 18.13 -7.59
N ARG A 218 9.21 19.07 -6.80
CA ARG A 218 9.92 20.24 -7.31
C ARG A 218 11.42 20.02 -7.44
N MET A 219 11.97 18.95 -6.83
CA MET A 219 13.39 18.66 -7.00
C MET A 219 13.69 18.41 -8.48
N HIS A 220 14.79 19.00 -8.93
CA HIS A 220 15.30 18.80 -10.27
C HIS A 220 15.98 17.42 -10.37
N ASP A 221 15.84 16.84 -11.55
CA ASP A 221 16.56 15.67 -12.03
C ASP A 221 18.06 15.94 -12.23
#